data_AF-A0A7V0ZGG4-F1
#
_entry.id   AF-A0A7V0ZGG4-F1
#
_cell.length_a   1.000
_cell.length_b   1.000
_cell.length_c   1.000
_cell.angle_alpha   90.00
_cell.angle_beta   90.00
_cell.angle_gamma   90.00
#
_symmetry.space_group_name_H-M   'P 1'
#
loop_
_entity.id
_entity.type
_entity.pdbx_description
1 polymer ?
#
loop_
_entity_poly.entity_id
_entity_poly.type
_entity_poly.pdbx_seq_one_letter_code
_entity_poly.pdbx_strand_id
1 'polypeptide(L)' 'MKHKINIISLGCAKALVDSEILLGGLKQNQVEITNIPEDADTIVVNTCGFL' A
#
# COMPACT_ATOMS: atom_id res chain seq x y z
N MET A 1 15.94 7.94 -8.97
CA MET A 1 15.12 8.09 -7.76
C MET A 1 14.15 6.92 -7.74
N LYS A 2 13.95 6.26 -6.59
CA LYS A 2 12.93 5.20 -6.48
C LYS A 2 11.60 5.88 -6.19
N HIS A 3 10.55 5.50 -6.92
CA HIS A 3 9.19 6.00 -6.70
C HIS A 3 8.69 5.51 -5.34
N LYS A 4 8.23 6.41 -4.48
CA LYS A 4 7.76 6.09 -3.12
C LYS A 4 6.24 5.91 -3.11
N ILE A 5 5.78 4.79 -2.57
CA ILE A 5 4.36 4.48 -2.41
C ILE A 5 4.03 4.27 -0.93
N ASN A 6 2.91 4.85 -0.48
CA ASN A 6 2.29 4.55 0.80
C ASN A 6 0.97 3.80 0.58
N ILE A 7 0.68 2.82 1.43
CA ILE A 7 -0.57 2.07 1.40
C ILE A 7 -1.28 2.24 2.73
N ILE A 8 -2.53 2.69 2.66
CA ILE A 8 -3.43 2.83 3.81
C ILE A 8 -4.54 1.80 3.63
N SER A 9 -4.68 0.88 4.59
CA SER A 9 -5.74 -0.13 4.57
C SER A 9 -6.81 0.23 5.60
N LEU A 10 -8.01 0.55 5.12
CA LEU A 10 -9.20 0.90 5.90
C LEU A 10 -10.23 -0.23 5.75
N GLY A 11 -10.14 -1.27 6.58
CA GLY A 11 -11.00 -2.43 6.45
C GLY A 11 -10.78 -3.49 7.52
N CYS A 12 -11.31 -4.69 7.29
CA CYS A 12 -11.15 -5.84 8.17
C CYS A 12 -9.84 -6.60 7.90
N ALA A 13 -9.54 -7.62 8.69
CA ALA A 13 -8.29 -8.40 8.59
C ALA A 13 -8.03 -8.99 7.18
N LYS A 14 -9.06 -9.21 6.36
CA LYS A 14 -8.90 -9.63 4.95
C LYS A 14 -8.23 -8.55 4.10
N ALA A 15 -8.60 -7.29 4.28
CA ALA A 15 -8.00 -6.17 3.54
C ALA A 15 -6.51 -5.97 3.87
N LEU A 16 -6.07 -6.37 5.07
CA LEU A 16 -4.66 -6.32 5.45
C LEU A 16 -3.83 -7.36 4.68
N VAL A 17 -4.32 -8.59 4.57
CA VAL A 17 -3.63 -9.67 3.82
C VAL A 17 -3.52 -9.31 2.34
N ASP A 18 -4.58 -8.73 1.75
CA ASP A 18 -4.55 -8.27 0.36
C ASP A 18 -3.49 -7.17 0.15
N SER A 19 -3.38 -6.24 1.10
CA SER A 19 -2.35 -5.20 1.08
C SER A 19 -0.94 -5.75 1.24
N GLU A 20 -0.73 -6.82 2.01
CA GLU A 20 0.57 -7.50 2.11
C GLU A 20 0.99 -8.17 0.79
N ILE A 21 0.04 -8.79 0.09
CA ILE A 21 0.27 -9.36 -1.24
C ILE A 21 0.66 -8.25 -2.24
N LEU A 22 -0.07 -7.13 -2.21
CA LEU A 22 0.23 -5.96 -3.04
C LEU A 22 1.65 -5.42 -2.76
N LEU A 23 2.02 -5.28 -1.50
CA LEU A 23 3.36 -4.85 -1.07
C LEU A 23 4.45 -5.79 -1.58
N GLY A 24 4.19 -7.10 -1.54
CA GLY A 24 5.10 -8.13 -2.06
C GLY A 24 5.38 -7.95 -3.55
N GLY A 25 4.35 -7.70 -4.36
CA GLY A 25 4.48 -7.45 -5.81
C GLY A 25 5.16 -6.11 -6.13
N LEU A 26 4.88 -5.05 -5.36
CA LEU A 26 5.47 -3.73 -5.58
C LEU A 26 6.98 -3.69 -5.30
N LYS A 27 7.47 -4.46 -4.31
CA LYS A 27 8.90 -4.60 -4.05
C LYS A 27 9.69 -5.16 -5.23
N GLN A 28 9.06 -5.93 -6.12
CA GLN A 28 9.72 -6.47 -7.32
C GLN A 28 9.90 -5.42 -8.42
N ASN A 29 9.20 -4.29 -8.36
CA ASN A 29 9.16 -3.26 -9.41
C ASN A 29 10.04 -2.03 -9.11
N GLN A 30 11.06 -2.17 -8.25
CA GLN A 30 11.97 -1.07 -7.85
C GLN A 30 11.27 0.13 -7.16
N VAL A 31 10.08 -0.12 -6.61
CA VAL A 31 9.31 0.85 -5.84
C VAL A 31 9.76 0.83 -4.38
N GLU A 32 9.86 2.00 -3.75
CA GLU A 32 10.13 2.14 -2.33
C GLU A 32 8.82 2.29 -1.55
N ILE A 33 8.67 1.57 -0.45
CA ILE A 33 7.47 1.67 0.40
C ILE A 33 7.78 2.59 1.57
N THR A 34 6.95 3.61 1.77
CA THR A 34 7.01 4.49 2.93
C THR A 34 5.75 4.34 3.78
N ASN A 35 5.91 4.43 5.10
CA ASN A 35 4.78 4.49 6.04
C ASN A 35 4.39 5.93 6.39
N ILE A 36 5.10 6.92 5.84
CA ILE A 36 4.87 8.35 6.02
C ILE A 36 4.17 8.87 4.76
N PRO A 37 2.86 9.21 4.81
CA PRO A 37 2.11 9.66 3.63
C PRO A 37 2.71 10.90 2.96
N GLU A 38 3.32 11.78 3.74
CA GLU A 38 3.95 13.03 3.27
C GLU A 38 5.20 12.79 2.42
N ASP A 39 5.84 11.63 2.60
CA ASP A 39 7.03 11.22 1.84
C ASP A 39 6.68 10.42 0.57
N ALA A 40 5.40 10.17 0.31
CA ALA A 40 4.95 9.31 -0.79
C ALA A 40 4.68 10.12 -2.07
N ASP A 41 5.18 9.61 -3.20
CA ASP A 41 4.81 10.11 -4.53
C ASP A 41 3.40 9.64 -4.93
N THR A 42 2.90 8.57 -4.31
CA THR A 42 1.56 8.01 -4.55
C THR A 42 1.01 7.33 -3.30
N ILE A 43 -0.28 7.54 -3.01
CA ILE A 43 -0.99 6.91 -1.90
C ILE A 43 -2.05 5.95 -2.46
N VAL A 44 -2.04 4.70 -1.99
CA VAL A 44 -3.04 3.68 -2.30
C VAL A 44 -3.93 3.47 -1.08
N VAL A 45 -5.24 3.69 -1.22
CA VAL A 45 -6.21 3.42 -0.15
C VAL A 45 -6.95 2.13 -0.46
N ASN A 46 -6.68 1.07 0.30
CA ASN A 46 -7.42 -0.19 0.23
C ASN A 46 -8.58 -0.15 1.23
N THR A 47 -9.82 -0.20 0.74
CA THR A 47 -11.00 -0.15 1.61
C THR A 47 -12.06 -1.16 1.20
N CYS A 48 -12.84 -1.65 2.16
CA CYS A 48 -13.95 -2.57 1.89
C CYS A 48 -15.20 -1.77 1.51
N GLY A 49 -15.74 -2.02 0.31
CA GLY A 49 -16.99 -1.39 -0.13
C GLY A 49 -18.25 -1.91 0.59
N PHE A 50 -18.18 -3.12 1.14
CA PHE A 50 -19.21 -3.75 1.99
C PHE A 50 -18.52 -4.50 3.14
N LEU A 51 -19.06 -4.39 4.36
CA LEU A 51 -18.59 -5.07 5.58
C LEU A 51 -19.32 -6.39 5.81
#